data_AF-C4ZCN9-F1
#
_entry.id   AF-C4ZCN9-F1
#
_cell.length_a   1.000
_cell.length_b   1.000
_cell.length_c   1.000
_cell.angle_alpha   90.00
_cell.angle_beta   90.00
_cell.angle_gamma   90.00
#
_symmetry.space_group_name_H-M   'P 1'
#
loop_
_entity.id
_entity.type
_entity.pdbx_description
1 polymer ?
#
loop_
_entity_poly.entity_id
_entity_poly.type
_entity_poly.pdbx_seq_one_letter_code
_entity_poly.pdbx_strand_id
1 'polypeptide(L)'
;MSINLEKAYFKKLEEYVGKKLNIVSNENEITIIYDVETSYVLQEEKEIFYFYCIQRNERIKIAEYYSEKEMETNFAIAIKGFFSEGIDYSGLEKIEGVVKLSDVNEIMKVHIGESYYSIMNPQKLKINLEEKGANKYNIYLLGPNGECEYIEENEEAPFGFERFYNEALYLKVILERVRGYEAIFEETLSEKEIYDIIK
;
A
#
# COMPACT_ATOMS: atom_id res chain seq x y z
N MET A 1 -19.48 -18.73 -12.46
CA MET A 1 -19.78 -18.12 -11.15
C MET A 1 -20.04 -16.65 -11.38
N SER A 2 -20.57 -15.97 -10.37
CA SER A 2 -21.01 -14.56 -10.39
C SER A 2 -20.25 -13.87 -9.27
N ILE A 3 -19.76 -12.65 -9.49
CA ILE A 3 -19.11 -11.89 -8.43
C ILE A 3 -20.18 -11.50 -7.41
N ASN A 4 -20.27 -12.26 -6.33
CA ASN A 4 -21.33 -12.09 -5.35
C ASN A 4 -20.72 -11.77 -3.98
N LEU A 5 -20.16 -10.57 -3.88
CA LEU A 5 -19.82 -10.01 -2.58
C LEU A 5 -21.11 -9.79 -1.79
N GLU A 6 -21.19 -10.40 -0.62
CA GLU A 6 -22.38 -10.31 0.21
C GLU A 6 -22.66 -8.86 0.64
N LYS A 7 -23.92 -8.53 0.92
CA LYS A 7 -24.27 -7.21 1.50
C LYS A 7 -23.48 -6.89 2.78
N ALA A 8 -23.07 -7.92 3.51
CA ALA A 8 -22.22 -7.80 4.69
C ALA A 8 -20.81 -7.27 4.34
N TYR A 9 -20.22 -7.71 3.23
CA TYR A 9 -18.93 -7.23 2.74
C TYR A 9 -18.98 -5.73 2.46
N PHE A 10 -19.98 -5.26 1.70
CA PHE A 10 -20.09 -3.83 1.39
C PHE A 10 -20.28 -2.95 2.62
N LYS A 11 -21.02 -3.44 3.61
CA LYS A 11 -21.16 -2.72 4.88
C LYS A 11 -19.82 -2.59 5.62
N LYS A 12 -19.03 -3.68 5.69
CA LYS A 12 -17.66 -3.66 6.23
C LYS A 12 -16.76 -2.74 5.42
N LEU A 13 -16.88 -2.72 4.09
CA LEU A 13 -16.12 -1.83 3.22
C LEU A 13 -16.44 -0.35 3.49
N GLU A 14 -17.71 0.04 3.60
CA GLU A 14 -18.10 1.42 3.95
C GLU A 14 -17.56 1.83 5.33
N GLU A 15 -17.63 0.93 6.31
CA GLU A 15 -17.09 1.15 7.65
C GLU A 15 -15.56 1.33 7.63
N TYR A 16 -14.86 0.43 6.93
CA TYR A 16 -13.42 0.49 6.76
C TYR A 16 -12.98 1.76 6.03
N VAL A 17 -13.67 2.15 4.96
CA VAL A 17 -13.41 3.38 4.23
C VAL A 17 -13.72 4.62 5.09
N GLY A 18 -14.73 4.53 5.95
CA GLY A 18 -15.16 5.61 6.84
C GLY A 18 -16.22 6.54 6.22
N LYS A 19 -16.84 6.13 5.10
CA LYS A 19 -17.93 6.86 4.44
C LYS A 19 -18.78 5.91 3.61
N LYS A 20 -20.01 6.35 3.32
CA LYS A 20 -20.89 5.65 2.39
C LYS A 20 -20.32 5.65 0.98
N LEU A 21 -20.50 4.53 0.29
CA LEU A 21 -20.03 4.32 -1.07
C LEU A 21 -21.21 4.20 -2.03
N ASN A 22 -21.06 4.77 -3.23
CA ASN A 22 -22.04 4.61 -4.28
C ASN A 22 -21.70 3.36 -5.09
N ILE A 23 -22.30 2.23 -4.71
CA ILE A 23 -22.01 0.91 -5.25
C ILE A 23 -23.15 0.47 -6.17
N VAL A 24 -22.79 0.10 -7.40
CA VAL A 24 -23.67 -0.53 -8.38
C VAL A 24 -23.11 -1.91 -8.69
N SER A 25 -23.87 -2.96 -8.41
CA SER A 25 -23.46 -4.34 -8.66
C SER A 25 -24.43 -5.05 -9.60
N ASN A 26 -23.90 -5.83 -10.53
CA ASN A 26 -24.62 -6.81 -11.33
C ASN A 26 -23.99 -8.20 -11.15
N GLU A 27 -24.39 -9.20 -11.95
CA GLU A 27 -23.95 -10.58 -11.78
C GLU A 27 -22.42 -10.76 -11.85
N ASN A 28 -21.70 -9.99 -12.68
CA ASN A 28 -20.26 -10.21 -12.91
C ASN A 28 -19.41 -8.95 -12.68
N GLU A 29 -20.03 -7.85 -12.26
CA GLU A 29 -19.34 -6.57 -12.11
C GLU A 29 -19.86 -5.78 -10.90
N ILE A 30 -18.92 -5.21 -10.16
CA ILE A 30 -19.15 -4.25 -9.08
C ILE A 30 -18.47 -2.95 -9.46
N THR A 31 -19.24 -1.87 -9.50
CA THR A 31 -18.76 -0.51 -9.77
C THR A 31 -18.94 0.36 -8.53
N ILE A 32 -17.86 1.00 -8.09
CA ILE A 32 -17.88 2.04 -7.05
C ILE A 32 -17.66 3.39 -7.72
N ILE A 33 -18.68 4.24 -7.70
CA ILE A 33 -18.63 5.57 -8.31
C ILE A 33 -17.95 6.52 -7.33
N TYR A 34 -16.83 7.11 -7.77
CA TYR A 34 -16.09 8.10 -6.99
C TYR A 34 -16.62 9.52 -7.28
N ASP A 35 -16.69 9.89 -8.56
CA ASP A 35 -17.29 11.14 -9.04
C ASP A 35 -17.85 10.98 -10.47
N VAL A 36 -18.13 12.09 -11.17
CA VAL A 36 -18.67 12.09 -12.54
C VAL A 36 -17.67 11.67 -13.61
N GLU A 37 -16.37 11.72 -13.32
CA GLU A 37 -15.29 11.33 -14.25
C GLU A 37 -14.65 9.99 -13.87
N THR A 38 -14.73 9.60 -12.60
CA THR A 38 -13.97 8.50 -11.99
C THR A 38 -14.85 7.44 -11.37
N SER A 39 -14.63 6.17 -11.73
CA SER A 39 -15.22 5.02 -11.05
C SER A 39 -14.25 3.84 -11.00
N TYR A 40 -14.47 2.94 -10.06
CA TYR A 40 -13.65 1.75 -9.84
C TYR A 40 -14.48 0.51 -10.10
N VAL A 41 -14.00 -0.36 -10.99
CA VAL A 41 -14.77 -1.51 -11.49
C VAL A 41 -14.03 -2.79 -11.20
N LEU A 42 -14.68 -3.69 -10.48
CA LEU A 42 -14.23 -5.04 -10.24
C LEU A 42 -15.10 -5.99 -11.07
N GLN A 43 -14.49 -6.76 -11.96
CA GLN A 43 -15.19 -7.63 -12.90
C GLN A 43 -14.64 -9.06 -12.81
N GLU A 44 -15.53 -10.06 -12.80
CA GLU A 44 -15.15 -11.47 -12.93
C GLU A 44 -15.25 -11.92 -14.40
N GLU A 45 -14.19 -12.52 -14.94
CA GLU A 45 -14.22 -13.22 -16.21
C GLU A 45 -13.40 -14.52 -16.10
N LYS A 46 -14.05 -15.67 -16.40
CA LYS A 46 -13.41 -17.01 -16.42
C LYS A 46 -12.62 -17.31 -15.14
N GLU A 47 -13.21 -17.03 -13.98
CA GLU A 47 -12.61 -17.27 -12.65
C GLU A 47 -11.38 -16.40 -12.35
N ILE A 48 -11.16 -15.33 -13.13
CA ILE A 48 -10.18 -14.28 -12.84
C ILE A 48 -10.92 -13.00 -12.51
N PHE A 49 -10.48 -12.31 -11.46
CA PHE A 49 -11.04 -11.01 -11.08
C PHE A 49 -10.15 -9.89 -11.60
N TYR A 50 -10.74 -8.96 -12.33
CA TYR A 50 -10.04 -7.83 -12.91
C TYR A 50 -10.50 -6.55 -12.25
N PHE A 51 -9.55 -5.75 -11.79
CA PHE A 51 -9.82 -4.48 -11.16
C PHE A 51 -9.38 -3.33 -12.06
N TYR A 52 -10.28 -2.37 -12.30
CA TYR A 52 -10.08 -1.26 -13.22
C TYR A 52 -10.40 0.09 -12.56
N CYS A 53 -9.70 1.12 -13.01
CA CYS A 53 -10.10 2.51 -12.88
C CYS A 53 -10.73 2.95 -14.21
N ILE A 54 -11.89 3.58 -14.17
CA ILE A 54 -12.44 4.31 -15.30
C ILE A 54 -12.24 5.79 -15.01
N GLN A 55 -11.47 6.49 -15.84
CA GLN A 55 -11.28 7.94 -15.76
C GLN A 55 -11.55 8.56 -17.12
N ARG A 56 -12.49 9.50 -17.21
CA ARG A 56 -12.82 10.22 -18.47
C ARG A 56 -13.12 9.28 -19.65
N ASN A 57 -13.82 8.18 -19.36
CA ASN A 57 -14.15 7.08 -20.28
C ASN A 57 -12.96 6.19 -20.71
N GLU A 58 -11.77 6.41 -20.17
CA GLU A 58 -10.64 5.49 -20.34
C GLU A 58 -10.66 4.43 -19.25
N ARG A 59 -10.57 3.15 -19.65
CA ARG A 59 -10.54 2.01 -18.73
C ARG A 59 -9.10 1.53 -18.55
N ILE A 60 -8.57 1.72 -17.36
CA ILE A 60 -7.19 1.41 -16.98
C ILE A 60 -7.22 0.21 -16.04
N LYS A 61 -6.50 -0.86 -16.38
CA LYS A 61 -6.38 -2.04 -15.50
C LYS A 61 -5.44 -1.72 -14.34
N ILE A 62 -5.94 -1.89 -13.12
CA ILE A 62 -5.19 -1.72 -11.87
C ILE A 62 -4.52 -3.05 -11.50
N ALA A 63 -5.30 -4.13 -11.43
CA ALA A 63 -4.82 -5.42 -10.94
C ALA A 63 -5.64 -6.59 -11.51
N GLU A 64 -5.09 -7.80 -11.36
CA GLU A 64 -5.75 -9.08 -11.61
C GLU A 64 -5.58 -9.95 -10.37
N TYR A 65 -6.62 -10.67 -9.98
CA TYR A 65 -6.60 -11.58 -8.83
C TYR A 65 -7.07 -12.96 -9.25
N TYR A 66 -6.47 -13.98 -8.66
CA TYR A 66 -6.69 -15.39 -9.04
C TYR A 66 -7.42 -16.18 -7.95
N SER A 67 -7.83 -15.52 -6.87
CA SER A 67 -8.69 -16.10 -5.84
C SER A 67 -9.64 -15.05 -5.27
N GLU A 68 -10.79 -15.51 -4.76
CA GLU A 68 -11.79 -14.64 -4.12
C GLU A 68 -11.19 -13.91 -2.91
N LYS A 69 -10.45 -14.62 -2.05
CA LYS A 69 -9.84 -14.03 -0.85
C LYS A 69 -8.85 -12.90 -1.19
N GLU A 70 -7.97 -13.16 -2.17
CA GLU A 70 -7.01 -12.17 -2.65
C GLU A 70 -7.74 -10.95 -3.22
N MET A 71 -8.77 -11.18 -4.03
CA MET A 71 -9.61 -10.14 -4.60
C MET A 71 -10.27 -9.30 -3.50
N GLU A 72 -10.94 -9.93 -2.53
CA GLU A 72 -11.69 -9.24 -1.48
C GLU A 72 -10.79 -8.35 -0.63
N THR A 73 -9.62 -8.87 -0.26
CA THR A 73 -8.64 -8.16 0.56
C THR A 73 -8.04 -6.97 -0.19
N ASN A 74 -7.52 -7.21 -1.40
CA ASN A 74 -6.85 -6.18 -2.18
C ASN A 74 -7.83 -5.11 -2.68
N PHE A 75 -9.05 -5.50 -3.06
CA PHE A 75 -10.09 -4.56 -3.46
C PHE A 75 -10.44 -3.61 -2.30
N ALA A 76 -10.68 -4.14 -1.08
CA ALA A 76 -10.98 -3.30 0.07
C ALA A 76 -9.84 -2.31 0.38
N ILE A 77 -8.59 -2.79 0.41
CA ILE A 77 -7.41 -1.96 0.69
C ILE A 77 -7.22 -0.88 -0.39
N ALA A 78 -7.38 -1.23 -1.66
CA ALA A 78 -7.25 -0.29 -2.76
C ALA A 78 -8.36 0.77 -2.73
N ILE A 79 -9.62 0.38 -2.51
CA ILE A 79 -10.73 1.32 -2.35
C ILE A 79 -10.50 2.24 -1.16
N LYS A 80 -10.02 1.74 -0.01
CA LYS A 80 -9.60 2.60 1.10
C LYS A 80 -8.55 3.61 0.63
N GLY A 81 -7.54 3.17 -0.11
CA GLY A 81 -6.50 4.04 -0.64
C GLY A 81 -7.04 5.16 -1.54
N PHE A 82 -7.91 4.83 -2.49
CA PHE A 82 -8.48 5.79 -3.44
C PHE A 82 -9.47 6.77 -2.81
N PHE A 83 -10.16 6.34 -1.75
CA PHE A 83 -11.19 7.16 -1.10
C PHE A 83 -10.68 7.89 0.15
N SER A 84 -9.46 7.62 0.61
CA SER A 84 -8.82 8.35 1.72
C SER A 84 -8.15 9.64 1.24
N GLU A 85 -7.80 10.50 2.19
CA GLU A 85 -6.90 11.62 1.92
C GLU A 85 -5.54 11.08 1.42
N GLY A 86 -4.84 11.90 0.62
CA GLY A 86 -3.51 11.58 0.13
C GLY A 86 -2.52 11.34 1.28
N ILE A 87 -1.37 10.75 0.96
CA ILE A 87 -0.30 10.57 1.94
C ILE A 87 0.18 11.94 2.41
N ASP A 88 0.26 12.14 3.73
CA ASP A 88 0.78 13.37 4.33
C ASP A 88 2.32 13.38 4.28
N TYR A 89 2.85 14.12 3.31
CA TYR A 89 4.29 14.33 3.13
C TYR A 89 4.82 15.55 3.89
N SER A 90 4.08 16.14 4.84
CA SER A 90 4.53 17.34 5.58
C SER A 90 5.87 17.16 6.31
N GLY A 91 6.23 15.93 6.68
CA GLY A 91 7.54 15.62 7.27
C GLY A 91 8.71 15.61 6.26
N LEU A 92 8.44 15.66 4.95
CA LEU A 92 9.48 15.64 3.90
C LEU A 92 10.43 16.83 4.00
N GLU A 93 9.90 18.03 4.31
CA GLU A 93 10.72 19.24 4.52
C GLU A 93 11.78 19.06 5.63
N LYS A 94 11.61 18.09 6.53
CA LYS A 94 12.57 17.81 7.60
C LYS A 94 13.73 16.94 7.14
N ILE A 95 13.52 16.09 6.14
CA ILE A 95 14.54 15.17 5.63
C ILE A 95 15.31 15.75 4.43
N GLU A 96 14.73 16.72 3.72
CA GLU A 96 15.37 17.38 2.58
C GLU A 96 16.76 17.93 2.91
N GLY A 97 17.76 17.54 2.13
CA GLY A 97 19.14 17.98 2.30
C GLY A 97 19.89 17.44 3.53
N VAL A 98 19.28 16.54 4.32
CA VAL A 98 19.96 15.90 5.45
C VAL A 98 21.06 14.98 4.95
N VAL A 99 22.25 15.07 5.54
CA VAL A 99 23.43 14.25 5.15
C VAL A 99 23.99 13.38 6.28
N LYS A 100 23.50 13.56 7.51
CA LYS A 100 23.96 12.77 8.67
C LYS A 100 22.94 11.70 9.02
N LEU A 101 23.40 10.46 9.13
CA LEU A 101 22.56 9.33 9.47
C LEU A 101 21.88 9.45 10.85
N SER A 102 22.52 10.14 11.81
CA SER A 102 21.93 10.41 13.13
C SER A 102 20.64 11.22 13.02
N ASP A 103 20.66 12.25 12.17
CA ASP A 103 19.57 13.20 12.01
C ASP A 103 18.40 12.51 11.28
N VAL A 104 18.72 11.68 10.27
CA VAL A 104 17.75 10.79 9.61
C VAL A 104 17.04 9.91 10.63
N ASN A 105 17.78 9.25 11.52
CA ASN A 105 17.18 8.34 12.49
C ASN A 105 16.21 9.06 13.44
N GLU A 106 16.55 10.28 13.88
CA GLU A 106 15.66 11.11 14.72
C GLU A 106 14.39 11.51 13.97
N ILE A 107 14.51 11.98 12.72
CA ILE A 107 13.37 12.37 11.87
C ILE A 107 12.46 11.17 11.61
N MET A 108 13.04 10.03 11.21
CA MET A 108 12.29 8.81 10.91
C MET A 108 11.53 8.31 12.14
N LYS A 109 12.11 8.40 13.33
CA LYS A 109 11.46 8.00 14.58
C LYS A 109 10.22 8.85 14.89
N VAL A 110 10.31 10.16 14.67
CA VAL A 110 9.22 11.11 14.95
C VAL A 110 8.09 11.00 13.94
N HIS A 111 8.41 10.92 12.64
CA HIS A 111 7.43 11.07 11.58
C HIS A 111 6.92 9.73 11.03
N ILE A 112 7.77 8.70 11.00
CA ILE A 112 7.42 7.38 10.46
C ILE A 112 7.08 6.43 11.61
N GLY A 113 8.02 6.24 12.53
CA GLY A 113 7.93 5.27 13.63
C GLY A 113 8.67 3.98 13.29
N GLU A 114 9.33 3.41 14.31
CA GLU A 114 10.33 2.33 14.18
C GLU A 114 9.77 0.99 13.67
N SER A 115 8.45 0.87 13.50
CA SER A 115 7.81 -0.34 12.98
C SER A 115 7.93 -0.51 11.46
N TYR A 116 8.27 0.54 10.72
CA TYR A 116 8.18 0.55 9.25
C TYR A 116 9.53 0.62 8.54
N TYR A 117 10.60 0.85 9.29
CA TYR A 117 11.93 0.94 8.70
C TYR A 117 13.00 0.29 9.58
N SER A 118 14.16 0.06 9.00
CA SER A 118 15.38 -0.28 9.72
C SER A 118 16.57 0.47 9.13
N ILE A 119 17.56 0.80 9.97
CA ILE A 119 18.79 1.47 9.57
C ILE A 119 19.95 0.60 10.04
N MET A 120 20.80 0.17 9.10
CA MET A 120 22.00 -0.66 9.34
C MET A 120 21.76 -2.00 10.05
N ASN A 121 20.50 -2.42 10.19
CA ASN A 121 20.10 -3.67 10.83
C ASN A 121 18.88 -4.24 10.12
N PRO A 122 19.06 -4.93 8.98
CA PRO A 122 17.96 -5.33 8.10
C PRO A 122 16.88 -6.16 8.80
N GLN A 123 15.62 -5.86 8.51
CA GLN A 123 14.44 -6.51 9.08
C GLN A 123 13.41 -6.81 7.99
N LYS A 124 12.72 -7.95 8.14
CA LYS A 124 11.64 -8.37 7.26
C LYS A 124 10.45 -7.41 7.35
N LEU A 125 9.73 -7.23 6.24
CA LEU A 125 8.54 -6.39 6.12
C LEU A 125 8.77 -4.94 6.56
N LYS A 126 10.00 -4.44 6.40
CA LYS A 126 10.40 -3.06 6.62
C LYS A 126 11.21 -2.55 5.45
N ILE A 127 11.22 -1.24 5.26
CA ILE A 127 12.18 -0.60 4.37
C ILE A 127 13.52 -0.53 5.10
N ASN A 128 14.57 -1.05 4.49
CA ASN A 128 15.89 -1.16 5.07
C ASN A 128 16.84 -0.18 4.39
N LEU A 129 17.61 0.56 5.19
CA LEU A 129 18.70 1.40 4.74
C LEU A 129 20.04 0.78 5.14
N GLU A 130 20.90 0.49 4.16
CA GLU A 130 22.21 -0.11 4.39
C GLU A 130 23.32 0.68 3.68
N GLU A 131 24.38 1.06 4.40
CA GLU A 131 25.55 1.71 3.84
C GLU A 131 26.46 0.69 3.12
N LYS A 132 26.78 0.95 1.86
CA LYS A 132 27.65 0.10 1.01
C LYS A 132 29.05 0.67 0.77
N GLY A 133 29.29 1.92 1.17
CA GLY A 133 30.57 2.62 1.01
C GLY A 133 30.44 4.06 1.48
N ALA A 134 31.51 4.85 1.35
CA ALA A 134 31.54 6.23 1.85
C ALA A 134 30.36 7.06 1.31
N ASN A 135 29.34 7.26 2.15
CA ASN A 135 28.12 8.02 1.86
C ASN A 135 27.17 7.43 0.79
N LYS A 136 27.23 6.12 0.53
CA LYS A 136 26.34 5.43 -0.42
C LYS A 136 25.47 4.40 0.26
N TYR A 137 24.19 4.39 -0.08
CA TYR A 137 23.18 3.60 0.60
C TYR A 137 22.34 2.78 -0.38
N ASN A 138 21.99 1.57 0.05
CA ASN A 138 20.96 0.75 -0.58
C ASN A 138 19.66 0.87 0.21
N ILE A 139 18.55 0.89 -0.52
CA ILE A 139 17.20 0.93 0.03
C ILE A 139 16.46 -0.28 -0.51
N TYR A 140 15.91 -1.11 0.37
CA TYR A 140 15.26 -2.34 -0.05
C TYR A 140 14.20 -2.82 0.93
N LEU A 141 13.20 -3.51 0.40
CA LEU A 141 12.24 -4.29 1.19
C LEU A 141 12.77 -5.72 1.33
N LEU A 142 12.79 -6.22 2.57
CA LEU A 142 13.12 -7.61 2.83
C LEU A 142 11.82 -8.42 3.00
N GLY A 143 11.58 -9.38 2.13
CA GLY A 143 10.41 -10.24 2.19
C GLY A 143 10.45 -11.27 3.34
N PRO A 144 9.35 -12.01 3.55
CA PRO A 144 9.19 -12.92 4.68
C PRO A 144 10.18 -14.09 4.67
N ASN A 145 10.74 -14.46 3.53
CA ASN A 145 11.73 -15.54 3.38
C ASN A 145 13.17 -15.03 3.26
N GLY A 146 13.39 -13.71 3.38
CA GLY A 146 14.70 -13.09 3.22
C GLY A 146 15.06 -12.72 1.78
N GLU A 147 14.10 -12.81 0.86
CA GLU A 147 14.19 -12.21 -0.47
C GLU A 147 14.38 -10.69 -0.34
N CYS A 148 15.34 -10.16 -1.08
CA CYS A 148 15.67 -8.74 -1.06
C CYS A 148 15.17 -8.10 -2.34
N GLU A 149 14.25 -7.16 -2.21
CA GLU A 149 13.71 -6.35 -3.31
C GLU A 149 14.32 -4.95 -3.22
N TYR A 150 15.35 -4.72 -4.03
CA TYR A 150 16.01 -3.42 -4.09
C TYR A 150 15.09 -2.38 -4.71
N ILE A 151 14.91 -1.28 -3.98
CA ILE A 151 14.19 -0.10 -4.43
C ILE A 151 15.18 0.88 -5.05
N GLU A 152 16.32 1.10 -4.38
CA GLU A 152 17.45 1.85 -4.91
C GLU A 152 18.77 1.21 -4.48
N GLU A 153 19.80 1.39 -5.30
CA GLU A 153 21.15 0.89 -5.03
C GLU A 153 22.20 1.99 -5.21
N ASN A 154 23.12 2.09 -4.25
CA ASN A 154 24.26 3.02 -4.27
C ASN A 154 23.89 4.51 -4.34
N GLU A 155 22.77 4.89 -3.74
CA GLU A 155 22.32 6.28 -3.69
C GLU A 155 23.08 7.10 -2.65
N GLU A 156 23.47 8.31 -3.03
CA GLU A 156 24.23 9.21 -2.16
C GLU A 156 23.29 10.06 -1.29
N ALA A 157 23.70 10.36 -0.05
CA ALA A 157 23.00 11.38 0.73
C ALA A 157 23.19 12.77 0.07
N PRO A 158 22.16 13.63 0.06
CA PRO A 158 20.89 13.51 0.80
C PRO A 158 19.80 12.68 0.08
N PHE A 159 19.92 12.45 -1.22
CA PHE A 159 18.86 11.83 -2.03
C PHE A 159 18.45 10.44 -1.55
N GLY A 160 19.42 9.60 -1.16
CA GLY A 160 19.14 8.28 -0.58
C GLY A 160 18.30 8.36 0.70
N PHE A 161 18.44 9.41 1.51
CA PHE A 161 17.66 9.57 2.73
C PHE A 161 16.24 10.08 2.48
N GLU A 162 16.08 11.01 1.53
CA GLU A 162 14.76 11.47 1.09
C GLU A 162 13.95 10.32 0.48
N ARG A 163 14.59 9.51 -0.37
CA ARG A 163 13.97 8.31 -0.93
C ARG A 163 13.61 7.30 0.15
N PHE A 164 14.53 7.03 1.09
CA PHE A 164 14.27 6.12 2.21
C PHE A 164 13.08 6.55 3.07
N TYR A 165 12.96 7.85 3.35
CA TYR A 165 11.82 8.41 4.07
C TYR A 165 10.51 8.18 3.31
N ASN A 166 10.49 8.46 2.01
CA ASN A 166 9.31 8.30 1.17
C ASN A 166 8.83 6.85 1.11
N GLU A 167 9.75 5.90 0.93
CA GLU A 167 9.42 4.47 0.92
C GLU A 167 8.88 4.00 2.27
N ALA A 168 9.52 4.42 3.38
CA ALA A 168 9.08 4.04 4.71
C ALA A 168 7.71 4.66 5.06
N LEU A 169 7.44 5.88 4.61
CA LEU A 169 6.14 6.53 4.75
C LEU A 169 5.06 5.81 3.94
N TYR A 170 5.37 5.41 2.72
CA TYR A 170 4.46 4.63 1.88
C TYR A 170 4.12 3.29 2.55
N LEU A 171 5.14 2.56 3.02
CA LEU A 171 4.95 1.29 3.73
C LEU A 171 4.12 1.48 5.01
N LYS A 172 4.36 2.53 5.79
CA LYS A 172 3.55 2.89 6.96
C LYS A 172 2.07 2.98 6.59
N VAL A 173 1.76 3.77 5.56
CA VAL A 173 0.36 3.99 5.14
C VAL A 173 -0.30 2.69 4.70
N ILE A 174 0.40 1.84 3.95
CA ILE A 174 -0.15 0.54 3.54
C ILE A 174 -0.38 -0.37 4.74
N LEU A 175 0.59 -0.50 5.64
CA LEU A 175 0.45 -1.38 6.80
C LEU A 175 -0.61 -0.90 7.78
N GLU A 176 -0.84 0.41 7.90
CA GLU A 176 -1.95 0.96 8.68
C GLU A 176 -3.30 0.67 8.03
N ARG A 177 -3.38 0.67 6.68
CA ARG A 177 -4.56 0.19 5.94
C ARG A 177 -4.81 -1.29 6.19
N VAL A 178 -3.78 -2.14 6.06
CA VAL A 178 -3.87 -3.57 6.36
C VAL A 178 -4.42 -3.81 7.77
N ARG A 179 -3.86 -3.15 8.80
CA ARG A 179 -4.36 -3.28 10.19
C ARG A 179 -5.81 -2.83 10.34
N GLY A 180 -6.20 -1.76 9.65
CA GLY A 180 -7.59 -1.30 9.63
C GLY A 180 -8.52 -2.31 8.95
N TYR A 181 -8.07 -2.94 7.87
CA TYR A 181 -8.80 -4.02 7.22
C TYR A 181 -8.98 -5.20 8.17
N GLU A 182 -7.89 -5.71 8.77
CA GLU A 182 -7.93 -6.81 9.73
C GLU A 182 -8.91 -6.55 10.89
N ALA A 183 -8.93 -5.31 11.41
CA ALA A 183 -9.83 -4.92 12.49
C ALA A 183 -11.32 -4.91 12.09
N ILE A 184 -11.66 -4.44 10.89
CA ILE A 184 -13.06 -4.31 10.44
C ILE A 184 -13.58 -5.63 9.82
N PHE A 185 -12.72 -6.31 9.08
CA PHE A 185 -13.06 -7.57 8.42
C PHE A 185 -12.95 -8.76 9.36
N GLU A 186 -12.30 -8.60 10.52
CA GLU A 186 -12.08 -9.64 11.54
C GLU A 186 -11.21 -10.79 10.99
N GLU A 187 -10.24 -10.43 10.17
CA GLU A 187 -9.31 -11.34 9.53
C GLU A 187 -7.88 -11.06 9.99
N THR A 188 -6.99 -12.05 9.85
CA THR A 188 -5.56 -11.87 10.08
C THR A 188 -4.82 -12.35 8.84
N LEU A 189 -4.04 -11.46 8.26
CA LEU A 189 -3.24 -11.75 7.07
C LEU A 189 -1.90 -12.35 7.48
N SER A 190 -1.44 -13.33 6.72
CA SER A 190 -0.09 -13.87 6.87
C SER A 190 0.96 -12.86 6.40
N GLU A 191 2.21 -13.01 6.86
CA GLU A 191 3.33 -12.18 6.38
C GLU A 191 3.48 -12.21 4.85
N LYS A 192 3.14 -13.34 4.22
CA LYS A 192 3.15 -13.47 2.76
C LYS A 192 2.06 -12.63 2.12
N GLU A 193 0.82 -12.71 2.61
CA GLU A 193 -0.29 -11.91 2.08
C GLU A 193 -0.01 -10.41 2.25
N ILE A 194 0.56 -10.00 3.39
CA ILE A 194 0.98 -8.61 3.62
C ILE A 194 2.08 -8.19 2.64
N TYR A 195 3.08 -9.05 2.42
CA TYR A 195 4.16 -8.79 1.46
C TYR A 195 3.63 -8.63 0.03
N ASP A 196 2.71 -9.51 -0.38
CA ASP A 196 2.09 -9.48 -1.71
C ASP A 196 1.22 -8.21 -1.91
N ILE A 197 0.68 -7.61 -0.85
CA ILE A 197 -0.05 -6.32 -0.89
C ILE A 197 0.89 -5.11 -1.00
N ILE A 198 2.08 -5.18 -0.40
CA ILE A 198 3.05 -4.08 -0.41
C ILE A 198 3.67 -3.90 -1.81
N LYS A 199 3.85 -5.01 -2.53
CA LYS A 199 4.49 -5.09 -3.84
C LYS A 199 3.57 -4.62 -4.97
#